data_AF-A0A8U0QG26-F1
#
_entry.id   AF-A0A8U0QG26-F1
#
_cell.length_a   1.000
_cell.length_b   1.000
_cell.length_c   1.000
_cell.angle_alpha   90.00
_cell.angle_beta   90.00
_cell.angle_gamma   90.00
#
_symmetry.space_group_name_H-M   'P 1'
#
loop_
_entity.id
_entity.type
_entity.pdbx_description
1 polymer ?
#
loop_
_entity_poly.entity_id
_entity_poly.type
_entity_poly.pdbx_seq_one_letter_code
_entity_poly.pdbx_strand_id
1 'polypeptide(L)'
;SVKLLDLPVSLRPHKQKGLLENNMSTKSPFIYSPIIMHTRGEERNKKIEFRWVQGDVCEVQLMVYNPMPFELRVEHMGLLTSGVEFESLPAALSLPAESGLYPVTLVGVPRTAGNINVNGYHTSVFGVTSDCLLEGLPSVRTSGCMVEVIPSLPRLQLSTSLPRSAHPLRPSKEELSSSVSVQLFNGETQRLTITLENIGAEDLETLEVTSKTCNTKEKLFGEFLSWDLEEAVSQLPLKPGQSVTLTVNVKVRLDFSGGENLLQDLNDDGISVTGLPISSPLRQVLKPRAETKPLGSESSKTDYNHVKTLEAVMTFKYSGGAGKVEGYYRDLSLGVHVDIEPSVFFTRVSTLPATRTRQCHLLLDVFNSTEHELTVSAINNQDLVLHPSECQ
;
A
#
# COMPACT_ATOMS: atom_id res chain seq x y z
N SER A 1 -5.73 -5.39 -32.30
CA SER A 1 -6.29 -4.33 -31.44
C SER A 1 -5.15 -3.49 -30.89
N VAL A 2 -5.43 -2.27 -30.42
CA VAL A 2 -4.44 -1.37 -29.81
C VAL A 2 -4.96 -0.94 -28.44
N LYS A 3 -4.08 -0.92 -27.45
CA LYS A 3 -4.39 -0.48 -26.09
C LYS A 3 -3.22 0.33 -25.54
N LEU A 4 -3.47 1.58 -25.19
CA LEU A 4 -2.52 2.39 -24.44
C LEU A 4 -2.53 1.92 -22.98
N LEU A 5 -1.35 1.80 -22.38
CA LEU A 5 -1.22 1.39 -20.99
C LEU A 5 -0.95 2.61 -20.10
N ASP A 6 -1.52 2.58 -18.90
CA ASP A 6 -1.23 3.56 -17.86
C ASP A 6 0.20 3.34 -17.32
N LEU A 7 0.77 4.37 -16.70
CA LEU A 7 2.08 4.28 -16.07
C LEU A 7 2.06 3.28 -14.90
N PRO A 8 3.21 2.70 -14.53
CA PRO A 8 3.36 1.97 -13.27
C PRO A 8 2.89 2.83 -12.09
N VAL A 9 2.29 2.22 -11.06
CA VAL A 9 1.67 2.95 -9.94
C VAL A 9 2.58 4.00 -9.31
N SER A 10 3.87 3.69 -9.12
CA SER A 10 4.86 4.61 -8.56
C SER A 10 5.16 5.85 -9.42
N LEU A 11 4.77 5.82 -10.70
CA LEU A 11 4.97 6.91 -11.66
C LEU A 11 3.67 7.60 -12.07
N ARG A 12 2.50 7.07 -11.66
CA ARG A 12 1.20 7.64 -12.01
C ARG A 12 1.06 9.05 -11.43
N PRO A 13 0.70 10.04 -12.24
CA PRO A 13 0.46 11.38 -11.75
C PRO A 13 -0.94 11.50 -11.14
N HIS A 14 -1.03 12.26 -10.06
CA HIS A 14 -2.28 12.68 -9.44
C HIS A 14 -2.43 14.18 -9.57
N LYS A 15 -3.66 14.65 -9.78
CA LYS A 15 -3.96 16.08 -9.82
C LYS A 15 -4.44 16.53 -8.45
N GLN A 16 -3.78 17.53 -7.88
CA GLN A 16 -4.21 18.16 -6.64
C GLN A 16 -5.60 18.77 -6.85
N LYS A 17 -6.55 18.38 -6.00
CA LYS A 17 -7.88 19.02 -5.98
C LYS A 17 -7.70 20.43 -5.45
N GLY A 18 -7.51 21.39 -6.36
CA GLY A 18 -7.48 22.80 -6.00
C GLY A 18 -8.86 23.29 -5.56
N LEU A 19 -8.89 24.25 -4.64
CA LEU A 19 -10.04 25.11 -4.29
C LEU A 19 -10.61 25.91 -5.49
N LEU A 20 -10.04 25.72 -6.69
CA LEU A 20 -10.41 26.38 -7.94
C LEU A 20 -10.96 25.40 -9.00
N GLU A 21 -11.19 24.14 -8.66
CA GLU A 21 -12.26 23.35 -9.30
C GLU A 21 -13.54 23.57 -8.50
N ASN A 22 -13.93 24.84 -8.38
CA ASN A 22 -15.35 25.14 -8.34
C ASN A 22 -15.85 24.61 -9.67
N ASN A 23 -16.44 23.41 -9.62
CA ASN A 23 -17.39 23.01 -10.63
C ASN A 23 -18.30 24.23 -10.83
N MET A 24 -18.11 24.94 -11.95
CA MET A 24 -19.20 25.64 -12.61
C MET A 24 -20.19 24.56 -13.10
N SER A 25 -20.68 23.73 -12.17
CA SER A 25 -22.06 23.37 -12.13
C SER A 25 -22.75 24.73 -12.09
N THR A 26 -23.17 25.17 -13.27
CA THR A 26 -24.17 26.21 -13.43
C THR A 26 -25.42 25.75 -12.67
N LYS A 27 -25.41 25.87 -11.33
CA LYS A 27 -26.62 25.97 -10.54
C LYS A 27 -27.17 27.35 -10.84
N SER A 28 -27.76 27.45 -12.01
CA SER A 28 -28.71 28.48 -12.35
C SER A 28 -29.72 28.54 -11.19
N PRO A 29 -29.98 29.72 -10.61
CA PRO A 29 -31.05 29.89 -9.62
C PRO A 29 -32.44 29.78 -10.25
N PHE A 30 -32.51 29.59 -11.58
CA PHE A 30 -33.75 29.45 -12.33
C PHE A 30 -34.11 27.98 -12.51
N ILE A 31 -35.33 27.63 -12.08
CA ILE A 31 -35.93 26.28 -12.13
C ILE A 31 -36.15 25.78 -13.58
N TYR A 32 -35.97 26.63 -14.59
CA TYR A 32 -36.03 26.25 -16.00
C TYR A 32 -34.64 26.27 -16.62
N SER A 33 -34.05 25.08 -16.77
CA SER A 33 -32.94 24.86 -17.71
C SER A 33 -33.54 24.75 -19.13
N PRO A 34 -33.05 25.50 -20.13
CA PRO A 34 -33.53 25.35 -21.50
C PRO A 34 -33.33 23.90 -21.96
N ILE A 35 -34.35 23.33 -22.60
CA ILE A 35 -34.31 21.99 -23.20
C ILE A 35 -33.17 21.98 -24.23
N ILE A 36 -32.02 21.44 -23.86
CA ILE A 36 -30.97 21.10 -24.81
C ILE A 36 -31.49 19.86 -25.54
N MET A 37 -31.90 20.05 -26.80
CA MET A 37 -32.20 18.94 -27.70
C MET A 37 -31.00 17.98 -27.72
N HIS A 38 -31.17 16.81 -27.13
CA HIS A 38 -30.27 15.68 -27.31
C HIS A 38 -30.25 15.32 -28.81
N THR A 39 -29.29 15.85 -29.55
CA THR A 39 -28.94 15.32 -30.86
C THR A 39 -28.42 13.91 -30.62
N ARG A 40 -29.25 12.92 -30.95
CA ARG A 40 -28.99 11.50 -30.75
C ARG A 40 -27.88 11.09 -31.73
N GLY A 41 -26.64 11.24 -31.29
CA GLY A 41 -25.44 10.98 -32.08
C GLY A 41 -24.16 11.06 -31.25
N GLU A 42 -24.16 10.52 -30.03
CA GLU A 42 -22.92 10.29 -29.28
C GLU A 42 -22.41 8.88 -29.60
N GLU A 43 -21.56 8.77 -30.63
CA GLU A 43 -20.51 7.77 -30.56
C GLU A 43 -19.69 8.10 -29.31
N ARG A 44 -19.82 7.27 -28.27
CA ARG A 44 -19.01 7.38 -27.06
C ARG A 44 -17.54 7.18 -27.43
N ASN A 45 -16.86 8.27 -27.79
CA ASN A 45 -15.42 8.35 -27.73
C ASN A 45 -15.03 8.07 -26.28
N LYS A 46 -14.56 6.84 -26.01
CA LYS A 46 -14.01 6.47 -24.71
C LYS A 46 -12.76 7.33 -24.50
N LYS A 47 -12.92 8.46 -23.83
CA LYS A 47 -11.80 9.31 -23.41
C LYS A 47 -10.94 8.49 -22.45
N ILE A 48 -9.64 8.43 -22.71
CA ILE A 48 -8.69 7.75 -21.84
C ILE A 48 -8.70 8.46 -20.48
N GLU A 49 -8.83 7.69 -19.40
CA GLU A 49 -9.00 8.23 -18.04
C GLU A 49 -7.66 8.53 -17.33
N PHE A 50 -6.53 8.10 -17.90
CA PHE A 50 -5.18 8.33 -17.38
C PHE A 50 -4.39 9.31 -18.25
N ARG A 51 -3.22 9.72 -17.74
CA ARG A 51 -2.29 10.64 -18.40
C ARG A 51 -0.89 10.03 -18.44
N TRP A 52 -0.13 10.40 -19.45
CA TRP A 52 1.31 10.13 -19.50
C TRP A 52 2.08 11.34 -18.99
N VAL A 53 3.35 11.14 -18.68
CA VAL A 53 4.23 12.17 -18.13
C VAL A 53 5.41 12.35 -19.07
N GLN A 54 5.74 13.60 -19.38
CA GLN A 54 6.92 13.95 -20.17
C GLN A 54 8.18 13.34 -19.54
N GLY A 55 8.99 12.69 -20.37
CA GLY A 55 10.24 12.03 -19.95
C GLY A 55 10.08 10.61 -19.41
N ASP A 56 8.86 10.13 -19.17
CA ASP A 56 8.62 8.76 -18.73
C ASP A 56 8.41 7.79 -19.89
N VAL A 57 8.82 6.54 -19.68
CA VAL A 57 8.58 5.46 -20.65
C VAL A 57 7.09 5.11 -20.62
N CYS A 58 6.46 5.26 -21.78
CA CYS A 58 5.05 4.98 -22.02
C CYS A 58 4.92 3.70 -22.84
N GLU A 59 3.88 2.91 -22.58
CA GLU A 59 3.70 1.60 -23.22
C GLU A 59 2.40 1.54 -24.03
N VAL A 60 2.49 0.93 -25.21
CA VAL A 60 1.36 0.65 -26.09
C VAL A 60 1.36 -0.84 -26.42
N GLN A 61 0.28 -1.51 -26.08
CA GLN A 61 0.07 -2.92 -26.40
C GLN A 61 -0.69 -3.07 -27.71
N LEU A 62 -0.12 -3.85 -28.62
CA LEU A 62 -0.67 -4.22 -29.92
C LEU A 62 -0.96 -5.73 -29.92
N MET A 63 -2.06 -6.13 -30.54
CA MET A 63 -2.29 -7.53 -30.92
C MET A 63 -2.02 -7.69 -32.41
N VAL A 64 -0.95 -8.41 -32.75
CA VAL A 64 -0.51 -8.71 -34.12
C VAL A 64 -0.68 -10.20 -34.41
N TYR A 65 -0.57 -10.61 -35.67
CA TYR A 65 -0.65 -12.02 -36.06
C TYR A 65 0.32 -12.30 -37.20
N ASN A 66 1.05 -13.39 -37.10
CA ASN A 66 1.88 -13.90 -38.18
C ASN A 66 1.12 -14.98 -38.98
N PRO A 67 0.70 -14.70 -40.23
CA PRO A 67 0.04 -15.69 -41.09
C PRO A 67 0.99 -16.70 -41.73
N MET A 68 2.30 -16.51 -41.59
CA MET A 68 3.28 -17.35 -42.27
C MET A 68 3.46 -18.70 -41.58
N PRO A 69 3.73 -19.78 -42.33
CA PRO A 69 3.95 -21.13 -41.79
C PRO A 69 5.35 -21.30 -41.15
N PHE A 70 6.02 -20.21 -40.81
CA PHE A 70 7.33 -20.17 -40.20
C PHE A 70 7.44 -18.98 -39.24
N GLU A 71 8.42 -19.03 -38.35
CA GLU A 71 8.72 -17.93 -37.42
C GLU A 71 9.16 -16.67 -38.18
N LEU A 72 8.48 -15.56 -37.93
CA LEU A 72 8.74 -14.27 -38.56
C LEU A 72 9.61 -13.41 -37.64
N ARG A 73 10.84 -13.13 -38.07
CA ARG A 73 11.71 -12.17 -37.39
C ARG A 73 11.39 -10.76 -37.85
N VAL A 74 10.99 -9.92 -36.89
CA VAL A 74 10.77 -8.49 -37.07
C VAL A 74 11.98 -7.77 -36.50
N GLU A 75 12.74 -7.10 -37.37
CA GLU A 75 14.01 -6.48 -37.00
C GLU A 75 13.79 -5.16 -36.27
N HIS A 76 12.83 -4.37 -36.74
CA HIS A 76 12.50 -3.07 -36.17
C HIS A 76 11.00 -2.90 -36.14
N MET A 77 10.42 -2.78 -34.94
CA MET A 77 9.03 -2.39 -34.75
C MET A 77 8.96 -1.19 -33.83
N GLY A 78 8.25 -0.13 -34.24
CA GLY A 78 8.16 1.11 -33.48
C GLY A 78 6.81 1.79 -33.64
N LEU A 79 6.46 2.68 -32.71
CA LEU A 79 5.22 3.45 -32.76
C LEU A 79 5.29 4.58 -33.79
N LEU A 80 4.17 4.81 -34.47
CA LEU A 80 3.91 6.00 -35.28
C LEU A 80 2.95 6.90 -34.50
N THR A 81 3.40 8.10 -34.16
CA THR A 81 2.65 9.04 -33.32
C THR A 81 2.57 10.43 -33.95
N SER A 82 1.64 11.26 -33.47
CA SER A 82 1.53 12.67 -33.83
C SER A 82 1.11 13.51 -32.63
N GLY A 83 1.34 14.82 -32.70
CA GLY A 83 1.09 15.75 -31.60
C GLY A 83 2.40 16.17 -30.95
N VAL A 84 2.64 15.73 -29.72
CA VAL A 84 3.89 16.00 -28.98
C VAL A 84 5.12 15.37 -29.64
N GLU A 85 6.30 15.91 -29.36
CA GLU A 85 7.56 15.25 -29.71
C GLU A 85 7.66 13.92 -28.95
N PHE A 86 7.86 12.83 -29.68
CA PHE A 86 7.85 11.48 -29.13
C PHE A 86 9.01 10.66 -29.68
N GLU A 87 9.79 10.09 -28.78
CA GLU A 87 10.87 9.18 -29.11
C GLU A 87 10.39 7.74 -29.00
N SER A 88 10.15 7.12 -30.15
CA SER A 88 9.82 5.71 -30.26
C SER A 88 11.07 4.86 -30.00
N LEU A 89 10.98 3.86 -29.13
CA LEU A 89 12.08 2.94 -28.82
C LEU A 89 11.86 1.64 -29.60
N PRO A 90 12.57 1.40 -30.73
CA PRO A 90 12.30 0.26 -31.59
C PRO A 90 12.60 -1.08 -30.90
N ALA A 91 11.71 -2.04 -31.09
CA ALA A 91 11.86 -3.41 -30.59
C ALA A 91 12.11 -4.39 -31.75
N ALA A 92 13.01 -5.35 -31.53
CA ALA A 92 13.15 -6.54 -32.36
C ALA A 92 12.41 -7.70 -31.68
N LEU A 93 11.66 -8.48 -32.45
CA LEU A 93 10.86 -9.58 -31.91
C LEU A 93 10.65 -10.71 -32.93
N SER A 94 10.39 -11.91 -32.41
CA SER A 94 10.08 -13.10 -33.20
C SER A 94 8.61 -13.48 -33.01
N LEU A 95 7.85 -13.52 -34.10
CA LEU A 95 6.47 -13.99 -34.09
C LEU A 95 6.44 -15.48 -34.49
N PRO A 96 5.85 -16.37 -33.67
CA PRO A 96 5.70 -17.78 -34.01
C PRO A 96 4.94 -17.99 -35.33
N ALA A 97 5.16 -19.13 -35.99
CA ALA A 97 4.38 -19.53 -37.15
C ALA A 97 2.89 -19.61 -36.79
N GLU A 98 2.03 -19.06 -37.65
CA GLU A 98 0.56 -19.10 -37.47
C GLU A 98 0.12 -18.70 -36.05
N SER A 99 0.77 -17.67 -35.46
CA SER A 99 0.75 -17.36 -34.02
C SER A 99 -0.63 -17.11 -33.38
N GLY A 100 -1.68 -16.97 -34.18
CA GLY A 100 -2.90 -16.28 -33.76
C GLY A 100 -2.60 -14.85 -33.30
N LEU A 101 -3.51 -14.27 -32.51
CA LEU A 101 -3.30 -12.94 -31.93
C LEU A 101 -2.19 -12.99 -30.87
N TYR A 102 -1.05 -12.40 -31.19
CA TYR A 102 0.15 -12.31 -30.36
C TYR A 102 0.30 -10.89 -29.78
N PRO A 103 0.44 -10.74 -28.44
CA PRO A 103 0.62 -9.45 -27.80
C PRO A 103 2.06 -8.94 -27.98
N VAL A 104 2.19 -7.70 -28.45
CA VAL A 104 3.46 -6.98 -28.54
C VAL A 104 3.32 -5.67 -27.78
N THR A 105 4.25 -5.39 -26.87
CA THR A 105 4.35 -4.09 -26.20
C THR A 105 5.44 -3.27 -26.86
N LEU A 106 5.05 -2.12 -27.42
CA LEU A 106 5.99 -1.11 -27.91
C LEU A 106 6.07 0.02 -26.90
N VAL A 107 7.25 0.62 -26.79
CA VAL A 107 7.53 1.63 -25.78
C VAL A 107 8.12 2.88 -26.41
N GLY A 108 7.98 4.01 -25.73
CA GLY A 108 8.60 5.27 -26.15
C GLY A 108 8.48 6.35 -25.09
N VAL A 109 9.13 7.48 -25.33
CA VAL A 109 9.25 8.58 -24.35
C VAL A 109 8.74 9.88 -24.98
N PRO A 110 7.67 10.49 -24.45
CA PRO A 110 7.27 11.82 -24.87
C PRO A 110 8.27 12.87 -24.36
N ARG A 111 8.77 13.71 -25.27
CA ARG A 111 9.77 14.75 -24.99
C ARG A 111 9.15 16.09 -24.62
N THR A 112 7.88 16.32 -24.94
CA THR A 112 7.12 17.53 -24.60
C THR A 112 5.73 17.20 -24.03
N ALA A 113 5.17 18.11 -23.23
CA ALA A 113 3.78 18.02 -22.77
C ALA A 113 2.78 18.38 -23.89
N GLY A 114 1.54 17.89 -23.81
CA GLY A 114 0.47 18.10 -24.77
C GLY A 114 -0.27 16.82 -25.16
N ASN A 115 -1.12 16.88 -26.18
CA ASN A 115 -1.86 15.70 -26.65
C ASN A 115 -1.00 14.87 -27.62
N ILE A 116 -0.91 13.57 -27.39
CA ILE A 116 -0.31 12.62 -28.31
C ILE A 116 -1.38 11.68 -28.87
N ASN A 117 -1.33 11.42 -30.17
CA ASN A 117 -2.16 10.43 -30.83
C ASN A 117 -1.30 9.30 -31.39
N VAL A 118 -1.61 8.06 -31.04
CA VAL A 118 -0.99 6.86 -31.61
C VAL A 118 -1.68 6.54 -32.93
N ASN A 119 -0.98 6.79 -34.04
CA ASN A 119 -1.51 6.66 -35.38
C ASN A 119 -1.34 5.24 -35.95
N GLY A 120 -0.36 4.48 -35.44
CA GLY A 120 0.05 3.21 -36.02
C GLY A 120 1.36 2.69 -35.47
N TYR A 121 1.95 1.78 -36.23
CA TYR A 121 3.30 1.28 -35.99
C TYR A 121 4.05 1.12 -37.30
N HIS A 122 5.35 1.30 -37.24
CA HIS A 122 6.30 0.97 -38.29
C HIS A 122 6.87 -0.42 -38.04
N THR A 123 7.14 -1.19 -39.09
CA THR A 123 7.75 -2.52 -39.00
C THR A 123 8.75 -2.77 -40.12
N SER A 124 9.85 -3.46 -39.83
CA SER A 124 10.83 -3.96 -40.80
C SER A 124 10.90 -5.48 -40.73
N VAL A 125 10.56 -6.13 -41.85
CA VAL A 125 10.52 -7.59 -41.98
C VAL A 125 11.13 -7.98 -43.33
N PHE A 126 12.08 -8.90 -43.34
CA PHE A 126 12.80 -9.32 -44.56
C PHE A 126 13.44 -8.15 -45.34
N GLY A 127 13.93 -7.14 -44.64
CA GLY A 127 14.49 -5.92 -45.26
C GLY A 127 13.45 -5.00 -45.90
N VAL A 128 12.15 -5.28 -45.73
CA VAL A 128 11.05 -4.42 -46.19
C VAL A 128 10.45 -3.68 -45.01
N THR A 129 10.49 -2.36 -45.09
CA THR A 129 9.88 -1.46 -44.11
C THR A 129 8.45 -1.11 -44.51
N SER A 130 7.52 -1.14 -43.56
CA SER A 130 6.10 -0.84 -43.77
C SER A 130 5.53 0.00 -42.62
N ASP A 131 4.72 1.00 -42.99
CA ASP A 131 3.92 1.78 -42.04
C ASP A 131 2.49 1.24 -41.99
N CYS A 132 2.06 0.85 -40.80
CA CYS A 132 0.73 0.32 -40.54
C CYS A 132 -0.09 1.35 -39.76
N LEU A 133 -0.92 2.13 -40.47
CA LEU A 133 -1.83 3.10 -39.87
C LEU A 133 -3.10 2.43 -39.33
N LEU A 134 -3.55 2.82 -38.14
CA LEU A 134 -4.73 2.25 -37.49
C LEU A 134 -6.04 2.63 -38.18
N GLU A 135 -6.11 3.82 -38.78
CA GLU A 135 -7.30 4.33 -39.48
C GLU A 135 -7.68 3.45 -40.68
N GLY A 136 -6.70 2.77 -41.31
CA GLY A 136 -6.93 1.86 -42.42
C GLY A 136 -7.37 0.45 -42.02
N LEU A 137 -7.46 0.13 -40.72
CA LEU A 137 -7.74 -1.22 -40.23
C LEU A 137 -9.23 -1.39 -39.87
N PRO A 138 -10.03 -2.14 -40.67
CA PRO A 138 -11.48 -2.23 -40.50
C PRO A 138 -11.92 -2.89 -39.18
N SER A 139 -11.02 -3.59 -38.49
CA SER A 139 -11.29 -4.27 -37.21
C SER A 139 -10.68 -3.58 -35.99
N VAL A 140 -10.03 -2.43 -36.15
CA VAL A 140 -9.40 -1.68 -35.05
C VAL A 140 -10.22 -0.43 -34.78
N ARG A 141 -10.71 -0.29 -33.54
CA ARG A 141 -11.34 0.95 -33.09
C ARG A 141 -10.24 1.97 -32.79
N THR A 142 -10.24 3.09 -33.49
CA THR A 142 -9.31 4.22 -33.28
C THR A 142 -9.74 5.13 -32.13
N SER A 143 -11.00 5.05 -31.69
CA SER A 143 -11.50 5.76 -30.52
C SER A 143 -10.79 5.27 -29.24
N GLY A 144 -9.89 6.11 -28.73
CA GLY A 144 -9.05 5.81 -27.55
C GLY A 144 -7.55 5.67 -27.83
N CYS A 145 -7.03 6.28 -28.91
CA CYS A 145 -5.59 6.34 -29.21
C CYS A 145 -4.93 7.68 -28.85
N MET A 146 -5.71 8.65 -28.33
CA MET A 146 -5.24 9.95 -27.89
C MET A 146 -5.14 10.02 -26.38
N VAL A 147 -3.95 10.37 -25.86
CA VAL A 147 -3.67 10.55 -24.43
C VAL A 147 -3.03 11.92 -24.19
N GLU A 148 -3.33 12.51 -23.04
CA GLU A 148 -2.71 13.76 -22.59
C GLU A 148 -1.37 13.45 -21.91
N VAL A 149 -0.31 14.12 -22.33
CA VAL A 149 1.01 14.12 -21.70
C VAL A 149 1.14 15.38 -20.85
N ILE A 150 1.34 15.20 -19.55
CA ILE A 150 1.59 16.32 -18.61
C ILE A 150 3.09 16.64 -18.52
N PRO A 151 3.46 17.82 -18.00
CA PRO A 151 4.86 18.13 -17.75
C PRO A 151 5.54 17.13 -16.81
N SER A 152 6.87 17.10 -16.89
CA SER A 152 7.71 16.21 -16.10
C SER A 152 7.50 16.40 -14.59
N LEU A 153 7.63 15.29 -13.87
CA LEU A 153 7.57 15.23 -12.41
C LEU A 153 8.83 14.52 -11.88
N PRO A 154 9.30 14.85 -10.67
CA PRO A 154 10.41 14.14 -10.04
C PRO A 154 10.12 12.64 -9.92
N ARG A 155 11.18 11.83 -9.81
CA ARG A 155 11.08 10.37 -9.64
C ARG A 155 11.88 9.96 -8.43
N LEU A 156 11.21 9.33 -7.46
CA LEU A 156 11.87 8.87 -6.24
C LEU A 156 12.06 7.36 -6.26
N GLN A 157 13.24 6.93 -5.82
CA GLN A 157 13.52 5.54 -5.46
C GLN A 157 13.52 5.39 -3.94
N LEU A 158 12.73 4.44 -3.45
CA LEU A 158 12.59 4.15 -2.03
C LEU A 158 13.46 2.95 -1.63
N SER A 159 14.23 3.12 -0.56
CA SER A 159 14.97 2.04 0.11
C SER A 159 14.82 2.11 1.63
N THR A 160 14.98 0.98 2.31
CA THR A 160 14.71 0.82 3.74
C THR A 160 15.81 0.03 4.44
N SER A 161 16.03 0.29 5.73
CA SER A 161 16.98 -0.49 6.56
C SER A 161 16.47 -1.88 6.97
N LEU A 162 15.15 -2.11 6.89
CA LEU A 162 14.52 -3.38 7.25
C LEU A 162 14.35 -4.30 6.03
N PRO A 163 14.31 -5.63 6.24
CA PRO A 163 14.13 -6.60 5.17
C PRO A 163 12.75 -6.43 4.50
N ARG A 164 12.72 -6.71 3.20
CA ARG A 164 11.47 -6.68 2.43
C ARG A 164 10.50 -7.76 2.93
N SER A 165 9.23 -7.42 3.05
CA SER A 165 8.20 -8.38 3.44
C SER A 165 7.88 -9.33 2.29
N ALA A 166 7.89 -10.63 2.58
CA ALA A 166 7.35 -11.66 1.68
C ALA A 166 5.83 -11.81 1.79
N HIS A 167 5.21 -11.18 2.79
CA HIS A 167 3.76 -11.23 3.00
C HIS A 167 3.08 -10.09 2.25
N PRO A 168 2.26 -10.38 1.21
CA PRO A 168 1.43 -9.36 0.62
C PRO A 168 0.44 -8.88 1.69
N LEU A 169 0.47 -7.59 2.00
CA LEU A 169 -0.54 -6.95 2.82
C LEU A 169 -1.92 -7.31 2.23
N ARG A 170 -2.79 -7.92 3.06
CA ARG A 170 -4.14 -8.36 2.66
C ARG A 170 -4.88 -7.20 1.99
N PRO A 171 -5.80 -7.44 1.03
CA PRO A 171 -6.04 -6.53 -0.08
C PRO A 171 -6.61 -5.20 0.40
N SER A 172 -5.71 -4.27 0.73
CA SER A 172 -6.01 -2.85 0.65
C SER A 172 -6.11 -2.54 -0.84
N LYS A 173 -6.99 -1.61 -1.22
CA LYS A 173 -7.12 -1.14 -2.61
C LYS A 173 -5.85 -0.41 -3.11
N GLU A 174 -4.85 -0.25 -2.26
CA GLU A 174 -3.64 0.52 -2.50
C GLU A 174 -2.52 -0.42 -2.96
N GLU A 175 -2.15 -0.35 -4.24
CA GLU A 175 -0.96 -1.02 -4.76
C GLU A 175 0.29 -0.37 -4.14
N LEU A 176 1.13 -1.17 -3.50
CA LEU A 176 2.29 -0.70 -2.74
C LEU A 176 3.54 -0.63 -3.61
N SER A 177 4.38 0.38 -3.39
CA SER A 177 5.68 0.47 -4.04
C SER A 177 6.70 -0.47 -3.40
N SER A 178 6.61 -0.67 -2.09
CA SER A 178 7.46 -1.60 -1.33
C SER A 178 6.77 -2.03 -0.03
N SER A 179 7.28 -3.07 0.61
CA SER A 179 6.84 -3.51 1.93
C SER A 179 8.01 -4.02 2.76
N VAL A 180 7.97 -3.77 4.07
CA VAL A 180 8.93 -4.27 5.06
C VAL A 180 8.23 -5.08 6.13
N SER A 181 8.91 -6.07 6.68
CA SER A 181 8.41 -6.89 7.79
C SER A 181 9.40 -6.90 8.94
N VAL A 182 8.90 -6.79 10.16
CA VAL A 182 9.70 -6.90 11.38
C VAL A 182 8.94 -7.67 12.45
N GLN A 183 9.66 -8.40 13.29
CA GLN A 183 9.12 -9.07 14.48
C GLN A 183 9.54 -8.26 15.70
N LEU A 184 8.59 -7.94 16.57
CA LEU A 184 8.81 -7.12 17.77
C LEU A 184 8.12 -7.75 18.97
N PHE A 185 8.67 -7.56 20.15
CA PHE A 185 7.97 -7.84 21.40
C PHE A 185 6.97 -6.72 21.73
N ASN A 186 5.88 -7.07 22.42
CA ASN A 186 4.91 -6.07 22.87
C ASN A 186 5.56 -5.06 23.83
N GLY A 187 5.53 -3.78 23.49
CA GLY A 187 6.22 -2.70 24.21
C GLY A 187 7.53 -2.25 23.56
N GLU A 188 8.07 -3.03 22.62
CA GLU A 188 9.31 -2.73 21.93
C GLU A 188 9.17 -1.57 20.93
N THR A 189 10.28 -0.88 20.68
CA THR A 189 10.40 0.18 19.67
C THR A 189 11.58 -0.10 18.75
N GLN A 190 11.31 -0.17 17.45
CA GLN A 190 12.32 -0.38 16.42
C GLN A 190 12.44 0.84 15.50
N ARG A 191 13.66 1.23 15.17
CA ARG A 191 13.94 2.28 14.19
C ARG A 191 13.98 1.71 12.77
N LEU A 192 13.17 2.29 11.88
CA LEU A 192 13.17 2.07 10.45
C LEU A 192 13.75 3.30 9.76
N THR A 193 14.86 3.14 9.04
CA THR A 193 15.46 4.20 8.23
C THR A 193 14.96 4.07 6.80
N ILE A 194 14.34 5.12 6.27
CA ILE A 194 13.82 5.19 4.88
C ILE A 194 14.68 6.19 4.13
N THR A 195 15.22 5.80 2.96
CA THR A 195 15.98 6.70 2.09
C THR A 195 15.23 6.90 0.78
N LEU A 196 15.00 8.15 0.43
CA LEU A 196 14.35 8.59 -0.80
C LEU A 196 15.40 9.27 -1.68
N GLU A 197 15.73 8.65 -2.81
CA GLU A 197 16.68 9.17 -3.80
C GLU A 197 15.93 9.76 -5.00
N ASN A 198 16.28 10.97 -5.43
CA ASN A 198 15.77 11.54 -6.67
C ASN A 198 16.52 10.98 -7.87
N ILE A 199 15.93 9.98 -8.52
CA ILE A 199 16.43 9.36 -9.75
C ILE A 199 15.87 10.01 -11.03
N GLY A 200 15.09 11.08 -10.88
CA GLY A 200 14.50 11.83 -11.99
C GLY A 200 15.41 12.95 -12.49
N ALA A 201 14.91 13.70 -13.47
CA ALA A 201 15.57 14.90 -14.00
C ALA A 201 15.08 16.20 -13.35
N GLU A 202 13.87 16.18 -12.78
CA GLU A 202 13.27 17.34 -12.10
C GLU A 202 13.70 17.38 -10.63
N ASP A 203 13.90 18.59 -10.12
CA ASP A 203 14.10 18.82 -8.68
C ASP A 203 12.83 18.45 -7.91
N LEU A 204 13.00 17.81 -6.75
CA LEU A 204 11.91 17.56 -5.82
C LEU A 204 11.73 18.78 -4.93
N GLU A 205 10.56 19.41 -4.93
CA GLU A 205 10.32 20.63 -4.17
C GLU A 205 9.39 20.46 -2.96
N THR A 206 8.53 19.45 -2.97
CA THR A 206 7.59 19.17 -1.87
C THR A 206 7.57 17.71 -1.53
N LEU A 207 7.62 17.39 -0.24
CA LEU A 207 7.48 16.06 0.30
C LEU A 207 6.52 16.10 1.49
N GLU A 208 5.45 15.31 1.43
CA GLU A 208 4.49 15.10 2.50
C GLU A 208 4.46 13.62 2.85
N VAL A 209 4.44 13.30 4.14
CA VAL A 209 4.39 11.91 4.62
C VAL A 209 3.17 11.72 5.48
N THR A 210 2.37 10.70 5.15
CA THR A 210 1.21 10.30 5.94
C THR A 210 1.28 8.81 6.23
N SER A 211 0.61 8.36 7.30
CA SER A 211 0.48 6.93 7.58
C SER A 211 -0.96 6.56 7.88
N LYS A 212 -1.34 5.35 7.48
CA LYS A 212 -2.64 4.76 7.77
C LYS A 212 -2.44 3.37 8.32
N THR A 213 -2.90 3.14 9.55
CA THR A 213 -2.93 1.81 10.15
C THR A 213 -4.06 0.99 9.54
N CYS A 214 -3.76 -0.23 9.11
CA CYS A 214 -4.68 -1.16 8.51
C CYS A 214 -5.14 -2.18 9.56
N ASN A 215 -6.47 -2.32 9.72
CA ASN A 215 -7.13 -3.45 10.37
C ASN A 215 -6.53 -3.90 11.73
N THR A 216 -6.77 -3.11 12.79
CA THR A 216 -6.40 -3.50 14.15
C THR A 216 -7.62 -4.07 14.88
N LYS A 217 -7.76 -5.40 14.93
CA LYS A 217 -8.65 -6.05 15.92
C LYS A 217 -8.19 -5.76 17.36
N GLU A 218 -6.90 -5.48 17.49
CA GLU A 218 -6.20 -5.25 18.74
C GLU A 218 -6.31 -3.79 19.19
N LYS A 219 -6.40 -3.59 20.51
CA LYS A 219 -6.38 -2.27 21.11
C LYS A 219 -4.93 -1.78 21.20
N LEU A 220 -4.57 -0.86 20.29
CA LEU A 220 -3.27 -0.20 20.27
C LEU A 220 -3.27 1.01 21.23
N PHE A 221 -2.18 1.17 22.00
CA PHE A 221 -1.99 2.28 22.92
C PHE A 221 -0.85 3.20 22.46
N GLY A 222 -1.17 4.46 22.19
CA GLY A 222 -0.21 5.44 21.68
C GLY A 222 -0.05 5.38 20.15
N GLU A 223 1.03 5.94 19.65
CA GLU A 223 1.32 5.99 18.21
C GLU A 223 2.06 4.73 17.75
N PHE A 224 1.55 4.10 16.69
CA PHE A 224 2.20 2.93 16.08
C PHE A 224 3.46 3.32 15.29
N LEU A 225 3.34 4.38 14.48
CA LEU A 225 4.42 4.95 13.70
C LEU A 225 4.57 6.42 14.08
N SER A 226 5.80 6.86 14.34
CA SER A 226 6.11 8.27 14.56
C SER A 226 7.40 8.64 13.83
N TRP A 227 7.47 9.86 13.31
CA TRP A 227 8.61 10.36 12.55
C TRP A 227 8.67 11.89 12.64
N ASP A 228 9.85 12.44 12.38
CA ASP A 228 10.06 13.88 12.20
C ASP A 228 10.47 14.14 10.75
N LEU A 229 9.77 15.07 10.10
CA LEU A 229 9.96 15.41 8.69
C LEU A 229 10.73 16.74 8.51
N GLU A 230 10.99 17.49 9.58
CA GLU A 230 11.61 18.83 9.48
C GLU A 230 12.98 18.78 8.81
N GLU A 231 13.84 17.86 9.23
CA GLU A 231 15.19 17.70 8.65
C GLU A 231 15.09 17.33 7.16
N ALA A 232 14.19 16.42 6.79
CA ALA A 232 14.03 15.99 5.41
C ALA A 232 13.50 17.11 4.51
N VAL A 233 12.54 17.91 4.99
CA VAL A 233 11.99 19.05 4.26
C VAL A 233 13.00 20.20 4.16
N SER A 234 13.87 20.37 5.16
CA SER A 234 14.93 21.39 5.13
C SER A 234 15.97 21.18 4.01
N GLN A 235 16.08 19.95 3.49
CA GLN A 235 16.96 19.59 2.39
C GLN A 235 16.35 19.84 1.00
N LEU A 236 15.08 20.24 0.95
CA LEU A 236 14.41 20.55 -0.32
C LEU A 236 14.82 21.94 -0.83
N PRO A 237 14.96 22.13 -2.16
CA PRO A 237 14.70 21.15 -3.21
C PRO A 237 15.80 20.09 -3.38
N LEU A 238 15.41 18.82 -3.51
CA LEU A 238 16.33 17.69 -3.70
C LEU A 238 16.63 17.51 -5.19
N LYS A 239 17.87 17.74 -5.59
CA LYS A 239 18.31 17.67 -6.99
C LYS A 239 18.43 16.24 -7.51
N PRO A 240 18.46 16.03 -8.83
CA PRO A 240 18.80 14.73 -9.43
C PRO A 240 20.06 14.10 -8.82
N GLY A 241 19.95 12.83 -8.43
CA GLY A 241 21.00 12.03 -7.80
C GLY A 241 21.21 12.31 -6.30
N GLN A 242 20.45 13.21 -5.68
CA GLN A 242 20.52 13.43 -4.23
C GLN A 242 19.49 12.56 -3.49
N SER A 243 19.79 12.28 -2.22
CA SER A 243 18.96 11.46 -1.35
C SER A 243 18.69 12.15 -0.03
N VAL A 244 17.50 11.92 0.51
CA VAL A 244 17.10 12.34 1.86
C VAL A 244 16.71 11.11 2.68
N THR A 245 16.99 11.15 3.98
CA THR A 245 16.71 10.06 4.90
C THR A 245 15.67 10.48 5.94
N LEU A 246 14.70 9.61 6.19
CA LEU A 246 13.67 9.74 7.21
C LEU A 246 13.81 8.60 8.23
N THR A 247 13.88 8.93 9.52
CA THR A 247 13.85 7.92 10.59
C THR A 247 12.43 7.79 11.12
N VAL A 248 11.88 6.57 11.04
CA VAL A 248 10.55 6.22 11.54
C VAL A 248 10.70 5.31 12.75
N ASN A 249 10.09 5.67 13.87
CA ASN A 249 10.00 4.82 15.05
C ASN A 249 8.73 3.97 14.94
N VAL A 250 8.93 2.65 14.84
CA VAL A 250 7.87 1.63 14.89
C VAL A 250 7.73 1.18 16.33
N LYS A 251 6.64 1.56 17.00
CA LYS A 251 6.40 1.23 18.39
C LYS A 251 5.13 0.40 18.53
N VAL A 252 5.26 -0.76 19.16
CA VAL A 252 4.12 -1.63 19.42
C VAL A 252 3.78 -1.56 20.89
N ARG A 253 2.53 -1.21 21.20
CA ARG A 253 2.00 -1.31 22.55
C ARG A 253 0.55 -1.76 22.48
N LEU A 254 0.37 -3.06 22.59
CA LEU A 254 -0.92 -3.72 22.64
C LEU A 254 -1.34 -4.00 24.08
N ASP A 255 -2.63 -4.25 24.26
CA ASP A 255 -3.12 -4.81 25.51
C ASP A 255 -2.47 -6.18 25.80
N PHE A 256 -2.03 -6.36 27.05
CA PHE A 256 -1.53 -7.64 27.55
C PHE A 256 -2.66 -8.63 27.85
N SER A 257 -3.92 -8.25 27.63
CA SER A 257 -5.08 -9.15 27.64
C SER A 257 -5.01 -10.17 26.49
N GLY A 258 -4.07 -11.11 26.58
CA GLY A 258 -3.91 -12.22 25.65
C GLY A 258 -4.69 -13.44 26.12
N GLY A 259 -5.89 -13.63 25.56
CA GLY A 259 -6.65 -14.88 25.59
C GLY A 259 -7.24 -15.26 26.96
N GLU A 260 -8.58 -15.29 27.04
CA GLU A 260 -9.35 -15.81 28.19
C GLU A 260 -8.93 -17.24 28.64
N ASN A 261 -8.14 -17.95 27.83
CA ASN A 261 -7.73 -19.33 28.07
C ASN A 261 -6.44 -19.50 28.90
N LEU A 262 -5.57 -18.49 29.03
CA LEU A 262 -4.34 -18.63 29.84
C LEU A 262 -4.63 -18.76 31.34
N LEU A 263 -5.74 -18.18 31.80
CA LEU A 263 -6.19 -18.31 33.19
C LEU A 263 -6.96 -19.60 33.47
N GLN A 264 -7.37 -20.35 32.43
CA GLN A 264 -8.12 -21.59 32.61
C GLN A 264 -7.20 -22.76 33.00
N ASP A 265 -5.96 -22.78 32.52
CA ASP A 265 -4.98 -23.82 32.83
C ASP A 265 -4.37 -23.68 34.25
N LEU A 266 -4.48 -22.50 34.86
CA LEU A 266 -4.04 -22.26 36.25
C LEU A 266 -5.05 -22.75 37.30
N ASN A 267 -6.25 -23.16 36.86
CA ASN A 267 -7.29 -23.70 37.75
C ASN A 267 -7.09 -25.20 38.07
N ASP A 268 -6.12 -25.88 37.45
CA ASP A 268 -5.93 -27.33 37.62
C ASP A 268 -5.06 -27.69 38.85
N ASP A 269 -4.30 -26.74 39.40
CA ASP A 269 -3.58 -26.91 40.66
C ASP A 269 -4.47 -26.55 41.87
N GLY A 270 -5.56 -27.29 42.07
CA GLY A 270 -6.17 -27.59 43.37
C GLY A 270 -6.49 -26.48 44.39
N ILE A 271 -6.34 -25.20 44.06
CA ILE A 271 -6.66 -24.07 44.92
C ILE A 271 -8.00 -23.52 44.46
N SER A 272 -9.06 -24.00 45.11
CA SER A 272 -10.39 -23.42 45.01
C SER A 272 -10.35 -21.97 45.47
N VAL A 273 -10.24 -21.05 44.52
CA VAL A 273 -10.51 -19.63 44.76
C VAL A 273 -12.02 -19.49 44.92
N THR A 274 -12.50 -19.55 46.16
CA THR A 274 -13.80 -19.04 46.55
C THR A 274 -13.77 -17.51 46.47
N GLY A 275 -13.79 -16.99 45.25
CA GLY A 275 -13.90 -15.57 44.93
C GLY A 275 -14.94 -15.42 43.83
N LEU A 276 -16.00 -14.68 44.13
CA LEU A 276 -17.23 -14.56 43.35
C LEU A 276 -17.00 -14.34 41.84
N PRO A 277 -17.81 -14.95 40.96
CA PRO A 277 -17.83 -14.57 39.55
C PRO A 277 -18.37 -13.15 39.46
N ILE A 278 -17.62 -12.25 38.80
CA ILE A 278 -18.14 -10.95 38.38
C ILE A 278 -19.14 -11.21 37.26
N SER A 279 -20.34 -11.62 37.66
CA SER A 279 -21.52 -11.63 36.82
C SER A 279 -22.13 -10.23 36.87
N SER A 280 -22.24 -9.58 35.70
CA SER A 280 -23.02 -8.35 35.58
C SER A 280 -24.47 -8.64 36.00
N PRO A 281 -25.11 -7.80 36.85
CA PRO A 281 -26.42 -8.11 37.41
C PRO A 281 -27.59 -7.79 36.47
N LEU A 282 -27.47 -8.01 35.14
CA LEU A 282 -28.50 -7.65 34.16
C LEU A 282 -28.52 -8.58 32.93
N ARG A 283 -28.72 -9.89 33.13
CA ARG A 283 -29.38 -10.79 32.15
C ARG A 283 -29.72 -12.15 32.79
N GLN A 284 -30.78 -12.18 33.61
CA GLN A 284 -31.49 -13.43 33.86
C GLN A 284 -32.47 -13.65 32.70
N VAL A 285 -32.13 -14.55 31.77
CA VAL A 285 -33.14 -15.36 31.07
C VAL A 285 -32.60 -16.77 30.89
N LEU A 286 -33.33 -17.70 31.49
CA LEU A 286 -33.19 -19.16 31.52
C LEU A 286 -33.02 -19.78 30.12
N LYS A 287 -32.25 -20.89 30.03
CA LYS A 287 -32.65 -22.17 29.38
C LYS A 287 -31.58 -23.28 29.57
N PRO A 288 -31.93 -24.58 29.40
CA PRO A 288 -31.56 -25.64 30.34
C PRO A 288 -30.44 -26.56 29.84
N ARG A 289 -29.87 -27.29 30.82
CA ARG A 289 -28.97 -28.44 30.72
C ARG A 289 -29.41 -29.45 29.65
N ALA A 290 -28.44 -29.91 28.85
CA ALA A 290 -28.53 -31.16 28.07
C ALA A 290 -27.29 -32.02 28.36
N GLU A 291 -27.51 -33.32 28.48
CA GLU A 291 -26.58 -34.34 28.95
C GLU A 291 -25.65 -34.90 27.86
N THR A 292 -24.49 -35.39 28.33
CA THR A 292 -23.68 -36.57 27.91
C THR A 292 -23.50 -36.95 26.43
N LYS A 293 -22.23 -36.98 25.98
CA LYS A 293 -21.49 -38.11 25.33
C LYS A 293 -20.15 -37.63 24.70
N PRO A 294 -19.21 -38.52 24.29
CA PRO A 294 -18.37 -39.41 25.10
C PRO A 294 -16.87 -39.10 24.91
N LEU A 295 -16.03 -39.79 25.70
CA LEU A 295 -14.58 -39.78 25.68
C LEU A 295 -14.00 -40.13 24.29
N GLY A 296 -13.17 -39.22 23.74
CA GLY A 296 -12.40 -39.43 22.51
C GLY A 296 -11.05 -38.75 22.66
N SER A 297 -10.00 -39.56 22.74
CA SER A 297 -8.61 -39.14 22.77
C SER A 297 -8.16 -38.63 21.40
N GLU A 298 -7.93 -37.32 21.27
CA GLU A 298 -6.98 -36.81 20.29
C GLU A 298 -6.14 -35.71 20.94
N SER A 299 -4.85 -36.01 21.08
CA SER A 299 -3.79 -35.06 21.35
C SER A 299 -3.70 -34.05 20.19
N SER A 300 -4.53 -33.02 20.23
CA SER A 300 -4.32 -31.82 19.42
C SER A 300 -3.42 -30.89 20.23
N LYS A 301 -2.14 -30.84 19.86
CA LYS A 301 -1.30 -29.69 20.19
C LYS A 301 -2.00 -28.47 19.59
N THR A 302 -2.73 -27.72 20.40
CA THR A 302 -3.19 -26.39 20.04
C THR A 302 -1.93 -25.51 19.98
N ASP A 303 -1.36 -25.40 18.79
CA ASP A 303 -0.36 -24.37 18.49
C ASP A 303 -1.05 -23.01 18.66
N TYR A 304 -1.07 -22.50 19.90
CA TYR A 304 -1.51 -21.15 20.20
C TYR A 304 -0.48 -20.18 19.62
N ASN A 305 -0.67 -19.79 18.36
CA ASN A 305 0.07 -18.67 17.78
C ASN A 305 -0.38 -17.39 18.50
N HIS A 306 0.35 -17.04 19.57
CA HIS A 306 0.19 -15.78 20.31
C HIS A 306 0.69 -14.56 19.51
N VAL A 307 1.25 -14.79 18.33
CA VAL A 307 1.74 -13.74 17.44
C VAL A 307 0.56 -12.94 16.89
N LYS A 308 0.48 -11.68 17.29
CA LYS A 308 -0.47 -10.70 16.75
C LYS A 308 0.17 -9.97 15.58
N THR A 309 -0.62 -9.45 14.66
CA THR A 309 -0.09 -8.68 13.53
C THR A 309 -0.65 -7.26 13.51
N LEU A 310 0.22 -6.30 13.20
CA LEU A 310 -0.14 -4.92 12.89
C LEU A 310 0.38 -4.55 11.51
N GLU A 311 -0.44 -3.82 10.78
CA GLU A 311 -0.11 -3.36 9.44
C GLU A 311 -0.33 -1.85 9.36
N ALA A 312 0.55 -1.15 8.66
CA ALA A 312 0.34 0.24 8.26
C ALA A 312 0.89 0.49 6.87
N VAL A 313 0.34 1.49 6.21
CA VAL A 313 0.85 2.00 4.94
C VAL A 313 1.31 3.44 5.16
N MET A 314 2.57 3.71 4.84
CA MET A 314 3.11 5.06 4.76
C MET A 314 3.03 5.53 3.31
N THR A 315 2.48 6.72 3.09
CA THR A 315 2.37 7.35 1.77
C THR A 315 3.22 8.61 1.72
N PHE A 316 4.11 8.65 0.74
CA PHE A 316 5.00 9.77 0.44
C PHE A 316 4.45 10.49 -0.78
N LYS A 317 3.84 11.64 -0.56
CA LYS A 317 3.29 12.50 -1.60
C LYS A 317 4.33 13.54 -1.97
N TYR A 318 4.65 13.65 -3.26
CA TYR A 318 5.80 14.43 -3.69
C TYR A 318 5.60 15.09 -5.07
N SER A 319 6.24 16.25 -5.26
CA SER A 319 6.12 17.03 -6.50
C SER A 319 7.26 18.03 -6.66
N GLY A 320 7.44 18.55 -7.88
CA GLY A 320 8.42 19.57 -8.24
C GLY A 320 8.32 19.97 -9.71
N GLY A 321 9.05 21.02 -10.09
CA GLY A 321 9.19 21.46 -11.48
C GLY A 321 7.86 21.92 -12.11
N ALA A 322 7.78 21.82 -13.44
CA ALA A 322 6.61 22.24 -14.20
C ALA A 322 5.35 21.44 -13.85
N GLY A 323 5.48 20.14 -13.54
CA GLY A 323 4.36 19.30 -13.12
C GLY A 323 3.70 19.81 -11.84
N LYS A 324 4.47 20.31 -10.87
CA LYS A 324 3.95 20.94 -9.65
C LYS A 324 3.18 22.22 -9.94
N VAL A 325 3.68 23.06 -10.84
CA VAL A 325 3.03 24.33 -11.22
C VAL A 325 1.65 24.07 -11.82
N GLU A 326 1.50 22.98 -12.59
CA GLU A 326 0.21 22.54 -13.12
C GLU A 326 -0.65 21.76 -12.10
N GLY A 327 -0.18 21.64 -10.86
CA GLY A 327 -0.91 21.01 -9.75
C GLY A 327 -0.84 19.48 -9.76
N TYR A 328 0.15 18.88 -10.40
CA TYR A 328 0.35 17.43 -10.37
C TYR A 328 1.33 17.01 -9.27
N TYR A 329 1.19 15.78 -8.80
CA TYR A 329 2.07 15.14 -7.82
C TYR A 329 2.12 13.63 -8.05
N ARG A 330 3.03 12.93 -7.36
CA ARG A 330 3.13 11.47 -7.32
C ARG A 330 3.07 10.97 -5.88
N ASP A 331 2.69 9.70 -5.74
CA ASP A 331 2.70 8.99 -4.47
C ASP A 331 3.65 7.77 -4.54
N LEU A 332 4.42 7.55 -3.48
CA LEU A 332 5.03 6.26 -3.17
C LEU A 332 4.37 5.70 -1.91
N SER A 333 4.20 4.38 -1.86
CA SER A 333 3.61 3.72 -0.70
C SER A 333 4.53 2.63 -0.15
N LEU A 334 4.81 2.68 1.16
CA LEU A 334 5.55 1.68 1.90
C LEU A 334 4.62 0.96 2.88
N GLY A 335 4.46 -0.34 2.68
CA GLY A 335 3.81 -1.20 3.66
C GLY A 335 4.74 -1.54 4.83
N VAL A 336 4.25 -1.42 6.05
CA VAL A 336 4.94 -1.83 7.27
C VAL A 336 4.13 -2.94 7.92
N HIS A 337 4.70 -4.15 7.96
CA HIS A 337 4.12 -5.32 8.60
C HIS A 337 4.90 -5.65 9.87
N VAL A 338 4.20 -5.82 10.98
CA VAL A 338 4.80 -6.12 12.27
C VAL A 338 4.15 -7.34 12.88
N ASP A 339 4.94 -8.39 13.07
CA ASP A 339 4.59 -9.54 13.89
C ASP A 339 4.95 -9.25 15.33
N ILE A 340 4.02 -9.54 16.24
CA ILE A 340 4.09 -9.08 17.62
C ILE A 340 4.04 -10.26 18.55
N GLU A 341 5.14 -10.48 19.26
CA GLU A 341 5.24 -11.50 20.28
C GLU A 341 4.92 -10.93 21.66
N PRO A 342 4.31 -11.71 22.55
CA PRO A 342 4.15 -11.31 23.95
C PRO A 342 5.52 -11.15 24.61
N SER A 343 5.73 -10.01 25.28
CA SER A 343 6.93 -9.76 26.11
C SER A 343 6.76 -10.24 27.55
N VAL A 344 5.52 -10.18 28.04
CA VAL A 344 5.18 -10.43 29.44
C VAL A 344 3.97 -11.35 29.50
N PHE A 345 4.04 -12.32 30.41
CA PHE A 345 2.93 -13.18 30.78
C PHE A 345 2.56 -13.00 32.25
N PHE A 346 1.26 -12.99 32.55
CA PHE A 346 0.78 -13.02 33.92
C PHE A 346 0.49 -14.47 34.29
N THR A 347 1.34 -15.06 35.12
CA THR A 347 1.23 -16.48 35.54
C THR A 347 0.27 -16.65 36.71
N ARG A 348 -0.04 -15.58 37.45
CA ARG A 348 -1.05 -15.60 38.50
C ARG A 348 -1.62 -14.21 38.73
N VAL A 349 -2.91 -14.15 39.03
CA VAL A 349 -3.61 -12.93 39.41
C VAL A 349 -4.37 -13.18 40.70
N SER A 350 -4.15 -12.35 41.72
CA SER A 350 -4.93 -12.39 42.96
C SER A 350 -5.27 -10.99 43.47
N THR A 351 -6.21 -10.91 44.41
CA THR A 351 -6.63 -9.63 44.99
C THR A 351 -6.43 -9.62 46.49
N LEU A 352 -5.93 -8.49 47.01
CA LEU A 352 -5.90 -8.22 48.44
C LEU A 352 -6.90 -7.11 48.78
N PRO A 353 -7.58 -7.19 49.94
CA PRO A 353 -8.45 -6.12 50.42
C PRO A 353 -7.64 -4.82 50.59
N ALA A 354 -8.16 -3.70 50.08
CA ALA A 354 -7.61 -2.39 50.38
C ALA A 354 -8.30 -1.77 51.59
N THR A 355 -7.72 -0.70 52.14
CA THR A 355 -8.31 0.06 53.26
C THR A 355 -9.67 0.69 52.96
N ARG A 356 -10.03 0.88 51.67
CA ARG A 356 -11.33 1.39 51.26
C ARG A 356 -12.18 0.26 50.71
N THR A 357 -13.46 0.21 51.10
CA THR A 357 -14.43 -0.83 50.73
C THR A 357 -14.75 -0.94 49.23
N ARG A 358 -14.28 0.02 48.42
CA ARG A 358 -14.45 0.04 46.95
C ARG A 358 -13.11 -0.09 46.21
N GLN A 359 -12.06 -0.55 46.89
CA GLN A 359 -10.72 -0.74 46.31
C GLN A 359 -10.19 -2.12 46.69
N CYS A 360 -9.39 -2.70 45.82
CA CYS A 360 -8.54 -3.85 46.11
C CYS A 360 -7.15 -3.60 45.53
N HIS A 361 -6.14 -4.26 46.09
CA HIS A 361 -4.82 -4.34 45.48
C HIS A 361 -4.80 -5.57 44.58
N LEU A 362 -4.30 -5.41 43.35
CA LEU A 362 -4.03 -6.53 42.45
C LEU A 362 -2.60 -7.01 42.67
N LEU A 363 -2.45 -8.31 42.89
CA LEU A 363 -1.17 -9.00 42.89
C LEU A 363 -1.07 -9.76 41.57
N LEU A 364 0.02 -9.53 40.86
CA LEU A 364 0.29 -10.10 39.55
C LEU A 364 1.65 -10.77 39.63
N ASP A 365 1.70 -12.07 39.36
CA ASP A 365 2.97 -12.78 39.15
C ASP A 365 3.32 -12.57 37.67
N VAL A 366 4.43 -11.89 37.42
CA VAL A 366 4.81 -11.37 36.09
C VAL A 366 6.04 -12.11 35.60
N PHE A 367 5.90 -12.79 34.46
CA PHE A 367 6.98 -13.52 33.80
C PHE A 367 7.46 -12.76 32.57
N ASN A 368 8.77 -12.56 32.48
CA ASN A 368 9.44 -12.04 31.30
C ASN A 368 9.78 -13.18 30.32
N SER A 369 9.09 -13.23 29.18
CA SER A 369 9.32 -14.24 28.14
C SER A 369 10.40 -13.88 27.12
N THR A 370 11.06 -12.74 27.29
CA THR A 370 12.08 -12.25 26.37
C THR A 370 13.48 -12.58 26.84
N GLU A 371 14.45 -12.49 25.93
CA GLU A 371 15.88 -12.55 26.24
C GLU A 371 16.44 -11.20 26.73
N HIS A 372 15.56 -10.22 26.94
CA HIS A 372 15.93 -8.85 27.27
C HIS A 372 15.42 -8.46 28.65
N GLU A 373 16.04 -7.44 29.24
CA GLU A 373 15.56 -6.83 30.47
C GLU A 373 14.30 -6.01 30.16
N LEU A 374 13.24 -6.22 30.96
CA LEU A 374 11.98 -5.51 30.80
C LEU A 374 11.74 -4.58 31.98
N THR A 375 11.31 -3.35 31.67
CA THR A 375 10.80 -2.42 32.67
C THR A 375 9.28 -2.40 32.61
N VAL A 376 8.64 -2.91 33.66
CA VAL A 376 7.19 -2.91 33.83
C VAL A 376 6.79 -1.74 34.72
N SER A 377 6.06 -0.79 34.15
CA SER A 377 5.54 0.37 34.87
C SER A 377 4.04 0.24 35.11
N ALA A 378 3.61 0.50 36.34
CA ALA A 378 2.20 0.61 36.70
C ALA A 378 1.89 2.03 37.17
N ILE A 379 0.71 2.54 36.81
CA ILE A 379 0.31 3.91 37.15
C ILE A 379 0.33 4.08 38.67
N ASN A 380 1.14 5.03 39.15
CA ASN A 380 1.37 5.33 40.57
C ASN A 380 2.18 4.29 41.38
N ASN A 381 2.84 3.34 40.72
CA ASN A 381 3.79 2.42 41.34
C ASN A 381 5.23 2.73 40.91
N GLN A 382 6.20 2.12 41.59
CA GLN A 382 7.59 2.11 41.14
C GLN A 382 7.73 1.16 39.94
N ASP A 383 8.69 1.47 39.08
CA ASP A 383 9.03 0.62 37.95
C ASP A 383 9.65 -0.68 38.45
N LEU A 384 9.15 -1.81 37.93
CA LEU A 384 9.67 -3.15 38.18
C LEU A 384 10.61 -3.53 37.04
N VAL A 385 11.82 -3.96 37.37
CA VAL A 385 12.78 -4.48 36.42
C VAL A 385 12.74 -6.00 36.48
N LEU A 386 12.47 -6.64 35.34
CA LEU A 386 12.46 -8.10 35.19
C LEU A 386 13.63 -8.52 34.30
N HIS A 387 14.50 -9.38 34.82
CA HIS A 387 15.56 -10.01 34.04
C HIS A 387 15.00 -11.07 33.08
N PRO A 388 15.79 -11.49 32.07
CA PRO A 388 15.36 -12.51 31.12
C PRO A 388 14.90 -13.79 31.82
N SER A 389 13.74 -14.33 31.42
CA SER A 389 13.14 -15.54 32.02
C SER A 389 12.86 -15.46 33.53
N GLU A 390 12.83 -14.25 34.10
CA GLU A 390 12.50 -14.03 35.51
C GLU A 390 10.98 -13.99 35.72
N CYS A 391 10.52 -14.56 36.84
CA CYS A 391 9.15 -14.42 37.33
C CYS A 391 9.20 -13.74 38.71
N GLN A 392 8.47 -12.63 38.87
CA GLN A 392 8.35 -11.91 40.15
C GLN A 392 6.92 -11.68 40.57
#